data_AF-A0A2W0AIH6-F1
#
_entry.id   AF-A0A2W0AIH6-F1
#
_cell.length_a   1.000
_cell.length_b   1.000
_cell.length_c   1.000
_cell.angle_alpha   90.00
_cell.angle_beta   90.00
_cell.angle_gamma   90.00
#
_symmetry.space_group_name_H-M   'P 1'
#
loop_
_entity.id
_entity.type
_entity.pdbx_description
1 polymer ?
#
loop_
_entity_poly.entity_id
_entity_poly.type
_entity_poly.pdbx_seq_one_letter_code
_entity_poly.pdbx_strand_id
1 'polypeptide(L)'
;EPLAEFQGQLDPDPDHHFPGVDLQIFGGDNGPNRVANMQGFVKSYFTQQHDIEHSHKIMYYFKPEKLPVLTTLATEFAVFNRWFSSIPGPTICNRAFAHYGTSFGKVGMDLFYITEPFKSVYHRMIAANPKRTAKLYYYDVASSTMEIVNLLQNQPELFGTYQQFLDDCDK
;
A
#
# COMPACT_ATOMS: atom_id res chain seq x y z
N GLU A 1 -3.67 11.88 -19.13
CA GLU A 1 -3.49 13.35 -19.27
C GLU A 1 -3.56 14.00 -17.88
N PRO A 2 -3.08 15.24 -17.68
CA PRO A 2 -3.10 15.91 -16.38
C PRO A 2 -4.49 16.45 -16.02
N LEU A 3 -5.50 15.58 -16.02
CA LEU A 3 -6.92 15.89 -15.85
C LEU A 3 -7.46 15.45 -14.49
N ALA A 4 -6.62 14.98 -13.57
CA ALA A 4 -7.08 14.60 -12.24
C ALA A 4 -7.44 15.84 -11.40
N GLU A 5 -8.65 15.86 -10.83
CA GLU A 5 -9.21 17.06 -10.21
C GLU A 5 -9.02 17.07 -8.68
N PHE A 6 -9.34 15.95 -8.01
CA PHE A 6 -9.28 15.76 -6.56
C PHE A 6 -9.01 14.30 -6.17
N GLN A 7 -8.51 14.10 -4.94
CA GLN A 7 -8.32 12.77 -4.36
C GLN A 7 -9.68 12.09 -4.13
N GLY A 8 -9.86 10.89 -4.68
CA GLY A 8 -11.13 10.14 -4.58
C GLY A 8 -12.08 10.32 -5.78
N GLN A 9 -11.63 10.97 -6.86
CA GLN A 9 -12.42 11.07 -8.10
C GLN A 9 -12.71 9.73 -8.80
N LEU A 10 -11.98 8.67 -8.42
CA LEU A 10 -12.17 7.31 -8.90
C LEU A 10 -13.13 6.62 -7.93
N ASP A 11 -14.40 6.58 -8.31
CA ASP A 11 -15.49 5.96 -7.58
C ASP A 11 -16.37 5.20 -8.61
N PRO A 12 -16.43 3.87 -8.55
CA PRO A 12 -15.89 2.98 -7.50
C PRO A 12 -14.36 2.90 -7.47
N ASP A 13 -13.83 2.38 -6.37
CA ASP A 13 -12.39 2.11 -6.21
C ASP A 13 -11.87 1.18 -7.34
N PRO A 14 -10.75 1.50 -8.00
CA PRO A 14 -10.17 0.61 -9.01
C PRO A 14 -9.80 -0.75 -8.44
N ASP A 15 -9.97 -1.82 -9.23
CA ASP A 15 -9.64 -3.16 -8.75
C ASP A 15 -8.13 -3.29 -8.48
N HIS A 16 -7.80 -3.44 -7.21
CA HIS A 16 -6.45 -3.69 -6.74
C HIS A 16 -6.25 -5.15 -6.26
N HIS A 17 -7.20 -6.06 -6.53
CA HIS A 17 -7.01 -7.49 -6.31
C HIS A 17 -6.16 -8.10 -7.42
N PHE A 18 -5.61 -9.29 -7.15
CA PHE A 18 -4.74 -9.97 -8.10
C PHE A 18 -5.38 -10.12 -9.51
N PRO A 19 -6.64 -10.56 -9.69
CA PRO A 19 -7.23 -10.67 -11.03
C PRO A 19 -7.34 -9.33 -11.76
N GLY A 20 -7.65 -8.24 -11.05
CA GLY A 20 -7.70 -6.89 -11.60
C GLY A 20 -6.32 -6.43 -12.07
N VAL A 21 -5.31 -6.53 -11.20
CA VAL A 21 -3.92 -6.15 -11.53
C VAL A 21 -3.35 -7.03 -12.66
N ASP A 22 -3.72 -8.31 -12.69
CA ASP A 22 -3.35 -9.24 -13.75
C ASP A 22 -3.90 -8.78 -15.11
N LEU A 23 -5.20 -8.45 -15.16
CA LEU A 23 -5.82 -7.86 -16.33
C LEU A 23 -5.14 -6.56 -16.73
N GLN A 24 -4.78 -5.69 -15.78
CA GLN A 24 -4.09 -4.42 -16.04
C GLN A 24 -2.74 -4.63 -16.76
N ILE A 25 -1.94 -5.57 -16.25
CA ILE A 25 -0.58 -5.84 -16.73
C ILE A 25 -0.58 -6.61 -18.06
N PHE A 26 -1.40 -7.66 -18.17
CA PHE A 26 -1.36 -8.60 -19.31
C PHE A 26 -2.50 -8.38 -20.33
N GLY A 27 -3.43 -7.48 -20.05
CA GLY A 27 -4.50 -7.12 -20.97
C GLY A 27 -5.52 -8.24 -21.22
N GLY A 28 -5.56 -9.26 -20.35
CA GLY A 28 -6.45 -10.41 -20.41
C GLY A 28 -5.82 -11.68 -20.99
N ASP A 29 -4.53 -11.65 -21.32
CA ASP A 29 -3.80 -12.84 -21.75
C ASP A 29 -3.52 -13.77 -20.55
N ASN A 30 -4.00 -15.01 -20.64
CA ASN A 30 -3.82 -16.06 -19.64
C ASN A 30 -2.89 -17.17 -20.13
N GLY A 31 -2.20 -16.97 -21.26
CA GLY A 31 -1.26 -17.93 -21.82
C GLY A 31 -0.01 -18.10 -20.96
N PRO A 32 0.67 -19.26 -21.02
CA PRO A 32 1.86 -19.54 -20.23
C PRO A 32 3.07 -18.64 -20.56
N ASN A 33 3.08 -18.03 -21.75
CA ASN A 33 4.13 -17.12 -22.22
C ASN A 33 3.60 -15.70 -22.45
N ARG A 34 2.54 -15.31 -21.74
CA ARG A 34 1.95 -13.99 -21.85
C ARG A 34 2.96 -12.89 -21.60
N VAL A 35 2.83 -11.79 -22.35
CA VAL A 35 3.71 -10.63 -22.26
C VAL A 35 2.95 -9.47 -21.61
N ALA A 36 3.58 -8.82 -20.63
CA ALA A 36 3.03 -7.63 -20.01
C ALA A 36 2.95 -6.50 -21.05
N ASN A 37 1.75 -6.19 -21.52
CA ASN A 37 1.49 -5.19 -22.55
C ASN A 37 0.94 -3.87 -21.96
N MET A 38 0.57 -3.87 -20.68
CA MET A 38 0.01 -2.73 -19.94
C MET A 38 -1.24 -2.13 -20.60
N GLN A 39 -1.94 -2.88 -21.45
CA GLN A 39 -3.14 -2.42 -22.18
C GLN A 39 -4.45 -2.72 -21.43
N GLY A 40 -4.35 -3.02 -20.13
CA GLY A 40 -5.48 -3.48 -19.34
C GLY A 40 -6.06 -2.48 -18.34
N PHE A 41 -5.41 -1.34 -18.10
CA PHE A 41 -5.85 -0.40 -17.05
C PHE A 41 -7.29 0.10 -17.23
N VAL A 42 -7.59 0.62 -18.42
CA VAL A 42 -8.96 1.05 -18.79
C VAL A 42 -9.92 -0.14 -18.79
N LYS A 43 -9.49 -1.30 -19.30
CA LYS A 43 -10.33 -2.51 -19.34
C LYS A 43 -10.73 -2.98 -17.94
N SER A 44 -9.77 -3.03 -17.02
CA SER A 44 -9.99 -3.41 -15.63
C SER A 44 -10.86 -2.40 -14.89
N TYR A 45 -10.73 -1.10 -15.19
CA TYR A 45 -11.60 -0.13 -14.54
C TYR A 45 -13.02 -0.13 -15.12
N PHE A 46 -13.16 -0.37 -16.43
CA PHE A 46 -14.46 -0.57 -17.07
C PHE A 46 -15.26 -1.71 -16.42
N THR A 47 -14.63 -2.81 -15.97
CA THR A 47 -15.37 -3.92 -15.34
C THR A 47 -15.99 -3.55 -13.99
N GLN A 48 -15.61 -2.44 -13.37
CA GLN A 48 -16.20 -2.01 -12.10
C GLN A 48 -17.63 -1.51 -12.25
N GLN A 49 -17.94 -0.75 -13.32
CA GLN A 49 -19.27 -0.14 -13.50
C GLN A 49 -19.77 -0.09 -14.95
N HIS A 50 -19.00 -0.57 -15.91
CA HIS A 50 -19.33 -0.61 -17.34
C HIS A 50 -19.57 0.77 -17.97
N ASP A 51 -18.85 1.79 -17.50
CA ASP A 51 -18.86 3.15 -18.04
C ASP A 51 -17.54 3.44 -18.78
N ILE A 52 -17.65 3.69 -20.10
CA ILE A 52 -16.49 3.95 -20.97
C ILE A 52 -15.80 5.26 -20.59
N GLU A 53 -16.56 6.36 -20.48
CA GLU A 53 -16.00 7.68 -20.19
C GLU A 53 -15.37 7.72 -18.80
N HIS A 54 -16.01 7.09 -17.82
CA HIS A 54 -15.45 6.98 -16.50
C HIS A 54 -14.20 6.10 -16.46
N SER A 55 -14.18 4.99 -17.22
CA SER A 55 -13.02 4.08 -17.23
C SER A 55 -11.73 4.76 -17.68
N HIS A 56 -11.82 5.76 -18.56
CA HIS A 56 -10.66 6.54 -19.01
C HIS A 56 -10.03 7.41 -17.91
N LYS A 57 -10.79 7.76 -16.86
CA LYS A 57 -10.29 8.57 -15.73
C LYS A 57 -9.14 7.90 -14.98
N ILE A 58 -9.01 6.58 -15.06
CA ILE A 58 -7.88 5.84 -14.45
C ILE A 58 -6.51 6.28 -15.01
N MET A 59 -6.50 6.84 -16.23
CA MET A 59 -5.29 7.32 -16.90
C MET A 59 -4.98 8.79 -16.60
N TYR A 60 -5.81 9.44 -15.77
CA TYR A 60 -5.60 10.84 -15.38
C TYR A 60 -4.54 10.91 -14.28
N TYR A 61 -3.69 11.93 -14.35
CA TYR A 61 -2.69 12.21 -13.33
C TYR A 61 -2.80 13.67 -12.84
N PHE A 62 -2.27 13.94 -11.65
CA PHE A 62 -2.24 15.30 -11.11
C PHE A 62 -1.06 16.08 -11.67
N LYS A 63 -1.26 17.38 -11.89
CA LYS A 63 -0.14 18.30 -12.15
C LYS A 63 0.65 18.55 -10.86
N PRO A 64 1.95 18.89 -10.94
CA PRO A 64 2.75 19.20 -9.75
C PRO A 64 2.12 20.26 -8.83
N GLU A 65 1.44 21.27 -9.39
CA GLU A 65 0.81 22.34 -8.61
C GLU A 65 -0.38 21.86 -7.76
N LYS A 66 -0.97 20.71 -8.12
CA LYS A 66 -2.01 20.05 -7.33
C LYS A 66 -1.44 19.20 -6.19
N LEU A 67 -0.15 18.88 -6.23
CA LEU A 67 0.56 18.07 -5.25
C LEU A 67 1.81 18.82 -4.71
N PRO A 68 1.67 20.03 -4.15
CA PRO A 68 2.82 20.88 -3.83
C PRO A 68 3.77 20.22 -2.84
N VAL A 69 3.24 19.57 -1.79
CA VAL A 69 4.07 18.89 -0.78
C VAL A 69 4.88 17.74 -1.39
N LEU A 70 4.23 16.85 -2.16
CA LEU A 70 4.91 15.72 -2.79
C LEU A 70 5.90 16.17 -3.87
N THR A 71 5.57 17.24 -4.60
CA THR A 71 6.45 17.84 -5.61
C THR A 71 7.72 18.38 -4.96
N THR A 72 7.61 19.12 -3.85
CA THR A 72 8.77 19.62 -3.09
C THR A 72 9.61 18.46 -2.58
N LEU A 73 9.01 17.43 -1.98
CA LEU A 73 9.76 16.27 -1.50
C LEU A 73 10.49 15.54 -2.64
N ALA A 74 9.85 15.39 -3.80
CA ALA A 74 10.45 14.73 -4.96
C ALA A 74 11.58 15.52 -5.63
N THR A 75 11.59 16.85 -5.48
CA THR A 75 12.59 17.73 -6.10
C THR A 75 13.76 18.05 -5.17
N GLU A 76 13.53 18.02 -3.86
CA GLU A 76 14.54 18.33 -2.84
C GLU A 76 15.20 17.08 -2.21
N PHE A 77 14.66 15.88 -2.45
CA PHE A 77 15.18 14.62 -1.89
C PHE A 77 15.30 13.51 -2.94
N ALA A 78 15.90 12.38 -2.54
CA ALA A 78 16.06 11.22 -3.41
C ALA A 78 14.72 10.53 -3.70
N VAL A 79 14.51 10.17 -4.97
CA VAL A 79 13.31 9.47 -5.45
C VAL A 79 13.69 8.10 -6.04
N PHE A 80 13.00 7.06 -5.58
CA PHE A 80 13.09 5.73 -6.17
C PHE A 80 11.97 5.55 -7.21
N ASN A 81 12.31 5.65 -8.50
CA ASN A 81 11.34 5.49 -9.61
C ASN A 81 11.17 4.03 -10.08
N ARG A 82 11.78 3.07 -9.37
CA ARG A 82 11.65 1.63 -9.58
C ARG A 82 11.33 0.91 -8.26
N TRP A 83 10.33 1.43 -7.56
CA TRP A 83 9.80 0.87 -6.33
C TRP A 83 8.46 0.19 -6.61
N PHE A 84 8.39 -1.12 -6.40
CA PHE A 84 7.21 -1.94 -6.72
C PHE A 84 6.60 -2.52 -5.44
N SER A 85 5.30 -2.79 -5.47
CA SER A 85 4.68 -3.63 -4.44
C SER A 85 5.32 -5.02 -4.44
N SER A 86 5.37 -5.67 -3.28
CA SER A 86 5.99 -7.00 -3.18
C SER A 86 5.20 -8.06 -3.93
N ILE A 87 3.88 -7.90 -4.02
CA ILE A 87 3.02 -8.69 -4.89
C ILE A 87 2.06 -7.78 -5.69
N PRO A 88 1.68 -8.16 -6.93
CA PRO A 88 0.67 -7.48 -7.73
C PRO A 88 -0.73 -7.82 -7.20
N GLY A 89 -1.08 -7.28 -6.05
CA GLY A 89 -2.27 -7.68 -5.31
C GLY A 89 -2.62 -6.72 -4.19
N PRO A 90 -3.59 -7.09 -3.35
CA PRO A 90 -4.33 -6.13 -2.57
C PRO A 90 -3.61 -5.72 -1.27
N THR A 91 -4.24 -4.81 -0.55
CA THR A 91 -3.68 -4.07 0.61
C THR A 91 -3.02 -4.95 1.67
N ILE A 92 -3.73 -5.96 2.20
CA ILE A 92 -3.29 -6.70 3.41
C ILE A 92 -1.96 -7.44 3.19
N CYS A 93 -1.79 -8.09 2.04
CA CYS A 93 -0.56 -8.86 1.77
C CYS A 93 0.66 -7.95 1.59
N ASN A 94 0.50 -6.80 0.95
CA ASN A 94 1.60 -5.85 0.77
C ASN A 94 1.97 -5.12 2.08
N ARG A 95 1.01 -4.88 2.98
CA ARG A 95 1.34 -4.39 4.33
C ARG A 95 2.12 -5.42 5.14
N ALA A 96 1.72 -6.70 5.07
CA ALA A 96 2.48 -7.80 5.68
C ALA A 96 3.94 -7.85 5.19
N PHE A 97 4.18 -7.65 3.88
CA PHE A 97 5.54 -7.50 3.36
C PHE A 97 6.29 -6.31 3.97
N ALA A 98 5.65 -5.15 4.10
CA ALA A 98 6.28 -3.96 4.67
C ALA A 98 6.72 -4.16 6.13
N HIS A 99 5.98 -4.94 6.91
CA HIS A 99 6.27 -5.13 8.33
C HIS A 99 7.05 -6.42 8.66
N TYR A 100 6.89 -7.48 7.87
CA TYR A 100 7.47 -8.82 8.14
C TYR A 100 8.41 -9.32 7.05
N GLY A 101 8.46 -8.68 5.89
CA GLY A 101 9.22 -9.16 4.72
C GLY A 101 8.59 -10.37 4.02
N THR A 102 7.34 -10.73 4.34
CA THR A 102 6.59 -11.83 3.72
C THR A 102 5.09 -11.63 3.88
N SER A 103 4.28 -12.20 2.97
CA SER A 103 2.82 -12.30 3.12
C SER A 103 2.36 -13.64 3.71
N PHE A 104 3.28 -14.50 4.19
CA PHE A 104 2.96 -15.83 4.75
C PHE A 104 2.21 -16.75 3.77
N GLY A 105 2.51 -16.61 2.47
CA GLY A 105 1.83 -17.35 1.40
C GLY A 105 0.43 -16.83 1.09
N LYS A 106 0.03 -15.66 1.62
CA LYS A 106 -1.25 -15.01 1.31
C LYS A 106 -1.11 -14.10 0.09
N VAL A 107 -2.17 -14.05 -0.70
CA VAL A 107 -2.27 -13.22 -1.92
C VAL A 107 -3.59 -12.45 -2.03
N GLY A 108 -4.45 -12.52 -1.01
CA GLY A 108 -5.79 -11.93 -0.98
C GLY A 108 -5.98 -10.90 0.13
N MET A 109 -7.24 -10.50 0.33
CA MET A 109 -7.68 -9.62 1.43
C MET A 109 -8.15 -10.40 2.66
N ASP A 110 -7.91 -11.72 2.70
CA ASP A 110 -8.30 -12.53 3.84
C ASP A 110 -7.52 -12.13 5.09
N LEU A 111 -8.24 -12.09 6.20
CA LEU A 111 -7.66 -11.98 7.52
C LEU A 111 -6.77 -13.17 7.85
N PHE A 112 -5.64 -12.90 8.51
CA PHE A 112 -4.83 -13.95 9.09
C PHE A 112 -4.15 -13.50 10.39
N TYR A 113 -3.92 -14.49 11.26
CA TYR A 113 -3.19 -14.31 12.51
C TYR A 113 -1.74 -14.72 12.31
N ILE A 114 -0.83 -13.90 12.83
CA ILE A 114 0.60 -14.17 12.77
C ILE A 114 0.98 -14.81 14.09
N THR A 115 1.34 -16.08 14.04
CA THR A 115 1.87 -16.81 15.18
C THR A 115 3.39 -16.91 15.05
N GLU A 116 4.06 -17.25 16.15
CA GLU A 116 5.47 -17.68 16.10
C GLU A 116 5.67 -18.76 15.00
N PRO A 117 6.82 -18.77 14.30
CA PRO A 117 8.06 -18.04 14.58
C PRO A 117 8.23 -16.69 13.85
N PHE A 118 7.16 -16.09 13.32
CA PHE A 118 7.28 -14.93 12.44
C PHE A 118 7.42 -13.59 13.20
N LYS A 119 8.56 -12.93 13.00
CA LYS A 119 8.88 -11.66 13.68
C LYS A 119 8.87 -10.48 12.72
N SER A 120 8.11 -9.44 13.06
CA SER A 120 8.13 -8.15 12.35
C SER A 120 9.46 -7.42 12.55
N VAL A 121 9.70 -6.39 11.73
CA VAL A 121 10.84 -5.48 11.90
C VAL A 121 10.87 -4.88 13.32
N TYR A 122 9.71 -4.55 13.90
CA TYR A 122 9.63 -3.97 15.25
C TYR A 122 10.05 -4.95 16.33
N HIS A 123 9.58 -6.20 16.28
CA HIS A 123 10.01 -7.25 17.20
C HIS A 123 11.52 -7.47 17.12
N ARG A 124 12.08 -7.42 15.92
CA ARG A 124 13.53 -7.55 15.72
C ARG A 124 14.30 -6.37 16.32
N MET A 125 13.78 -5.15 16.20
CA MET A 125 14.39 -3.95 16.78
C MET A 125 14.45 -4.02 18.31
N ILE A 126 13.34 -4.35 18.98
CA ILE A 126 13.29 -4.41 20.46
C ILE A 126 14.02 -5.62 21.04
N ALA A 127 14.15 -6.71 20.27
CA ALA A 127 14.89 -7.91 20.68
C ALA A 127 16.39 -7.84 20.36
N ALA A 128 16.86 -6.79 19.66
CA ALA A 128 18.27 -6.62 19.36
C ALA A 128 19.11 -6.41 20.64
N ASN A 129 20.42 -6.69 20.56
CA ASN A 129 21.37 -6.37 21.61
C ASN A 129 22.55 -5.54 21.04
N PRO A 130 22.70 -4.24 21.42
CA PRO A 130 21.83 -3.50 22.33
C PRO A 130 20.43 -3.28 21.74
N LYS A 131 19.43 -3.22 22.63
CA LYS A 131 18.03 -2.97 22.29
C LYS A 131 17.87 -1.71 21.46
N ARG A 132 17.02 -1.75 20.43
CA ARG A 132 16.64 -0.58 19.63
C ARG A 132 15.21 -0.15 19.94
N THR A 133 14.91 1.11 19.68
CA THR A 133 13.57 1.69 19.86
C THR A 133 12.77 1.59 18.56
N ALA A 134 11.46 1.40 18.70
CA ALA A 134 10.50 1.47 17.61
C ALA A 134 9.14 1.91 18.18
N LYS A 135 8.41 2.75 17.45
CA LYS A 135 7.04 3.17 17.79
C LYS A 135 6.18 3.24 16.54
N LEU A 136 4.94 2.84 16.69
CA LEU A 136 3.88 2.92 15.69
C LEU A 136 2.88 3.98 16.15
N TYR A 137 2.78 5.05 15.38
CA TYR A 137 1.76 6.07 15.58
C TYR A 137 0.67 5.84 14.54
N TYR A 138 -0.57 5.67 15.01
CA TYR A 138 -1.73 5.51 14.15
C TYR A 138 -2.85 6.42 14.68
N TYR A 139 -3.64 6.98 13.77
CA TYR A 139 -4.64 7.99 14.12
C TYR A 139 -6.09 7.47 14.04
N ASP A 140 -6.36 6.42 13.25
CA ASP A 140 -7.71 5.90 13.06
C ASP A 140 -7.76 4.36 12.91
N VAL A 141 -8.91 3.78 13.27
CA VAL A 141 -9.16 2.32 13.29
C VAL A 141 -9.45 1.75 11.89
N ALA A 142 -9.92 2.56 10.94
CA ALA A 142 -10.18 2.14 9.57
C ALA A 142 -8.88 1.94 8.78
N SER A 143 -7.89 2.82 8.95
CA SER A 143 -6.51 2.70 8.43
C SER A 143 -5.68 1.65 9.17
N SER A 144 -6.11 1.27 10.38
CA SER A 144 -5.52 0.23 11.22
C SER A 144 -5.71 -1.19 10.68
N THR A 145 -6.35 -1.36 9.51
CA THR A 145 -6.77 -2.65 8.91
C THR A 145 -5.89 -3.82 9.36
N MET A 146 -6.35 -4.47 10.43
CA MET A 146 -6.11 -5.86 10.85
C MET A 146 -4.69 -6.33 11.18
N GLU A 147 -3.65 -5.80 10.54
CA GLU A 147 -2.27 -6.15 10.85
C GLU A 147 -1.85 -5.66 12.25
N ILE A 148 -2.50 -4.60 12.72
CA ILE A 148 -2.30 -4.06 14.06
C ILE A 148 -2.66 -5.10 15.14
N VAL A 149 -3.63 -5.99 14.95
CA VAL A 149 -4.07 -6.92 16.02
C VAL A 149 -2.92 -7.81 16.52
N ASN A 150 -2.02 -8.25 15.64
CA ASN A 150 -0.82 -8.98 16.04
C ASN A 150 0.30 -8.07 16.56
N LEU A 151 0.38 -6.83 16.06
CA LEU A 151 1.34 -5.83 16.56
C LEU A 151 1.00 -5.38 18.00
N LEU A 152 -0.29 -5.32 18.39
CA LEU A 152 -0.77 -4.91 19.72
C LEU A 152 -0.26 -5.77 20.88
N GLN A 153 0.29 -6.96 20.61
CA GLN A 153 0.80 -7.87 21.64
C GLN A 153 1.90 -7.26 22.53
N ASN A 154 2.64 -6.25 22.03
CA ASN A 154 3.66 -5.53 22.81
C ASN A 154 3.23 -4.10 23.14
N GLN A 155 1.94 -3.87 23.38
CA GLN A 155 1.52 -2.62 24.00
C GLN A 155 1.98 -2.56 25.47
N PRO A 156 2.38 -1.38 25.97
CA PRO A 156 2.44 -0.09 25.27
C PRO A 156 3.76 0.18 24.53
N GLU A 157 4.73 -0.74 24.56
CA GLU A 157 6.09 -0.50 24.08
C GLU A 157 6.17 -0.06 22.61
N LEU A 158 5.36 -0.65 21.72
CA LEU A 158 5.40 -0.37 20.28
C LEU A 158 4.38 0.64 19.78
N PHE A 159 3.48 1.17 20.63
CA PHE A 159 2.40 2.05 20.17
C PHE A 159 2.47 3.42 20.84
N GLY A 160 2.40 4.46 20.01
CA GLY A 160 2.40 5.84 20.46
C GLY A 160 1.07 6.54 20.17
N THR A 161 0.68 7.45 21.06
CA THR A 161 -0.41 8.40 20.80
C THR A 161 0.05 9.52 19.85
N TYR A 162 -0.90 10.26 19.28
CA TYR A 162 -0.56 11.45 18.48
C TYR A 162 0.22 12.49 19.30
N GLN A 163 -0.08 12.68 20.58
CA GLN A 163 0.71 13.57 21.42
C GLN A 163 2.16 13.09 21.56
N GLN A 164 2.36 11.78 21.76
CA GLN A 164 3.70 11.22 21.81
C GLN A 164 4.45 11.32 20.48
N PHE A 165 3.74 11.32 19.34
CA PHE A 165 4.35 11.59 18.03
C PHE A 165 4.92 13.01 17.99
N LEU A 166 4.14 14.01 18.41
CA LEU A 166 4.60 15.40 18.49
C LEU A 166 5.81 15.53 19.41
N ASP A 167 5.74 14.96 20.61
CA ASP A 167 6.83 15.01 21.60
C ASP A 167 8.11 14.31 21.11
N ASP A 168 8.00 13.32 20.23
CA ASP A 168 9.15 12.61 19.64
C ASP A 168 9.71 13.31 18.39
N CYS A 169 8.91 14.11 17.67
CA CYS A 169 9.37 14.96 16.57
C CYS A 169 10.17 16.19 17.02
N ASP A 170 9.96 16.64 18.27
CA ASP A 170 10.65 17.80 18.85
C ASP A 170 12.06 17.48 19.40
N LYS A 171 12.51 16.23 19.32
CA LYS A 171 13.81 15.74 19.81
C LYS A 171 14.82 15.60 18.68
#